data_AF-A0A9X5CE81-F1
#
_entry.id   AF-A0A9X5CE81-F1
#
_cell.length_a   1.000
_cell.length_b   1.000
_cell.length_c   1.000
_cell.angle_alpha   90.00
_cell.angle_beta   90.00
_cell.angle_gamma   90.00
#
_symmetry.space_group_name_H-M   'P 1'
#
loop_
_entity.id
_entity.type
_entity.pdbx_description
1 polymer ?
#
loop_
_entity_poly.entity_id
_entity_poly.type
_entity_poly.pdbx_seq_one_letter_code
_entity_poly.pdbx_strand_id
1 'polypeptide(L)' 'MRLSINGLMAIIRDIYQMDPYANTLYLFCGRKTDRLKALYHDKNGFVLLYMRLDSGRFQWPRCAS' A
#
# COMPACT_ATOMS: atom_id res chain seq x y z
N MET A 1 3.27 -10.03 -5.80
CA MET A 1 3.21 -8.80 -6.61
C MET A 1 4.30 -7.86 -6.10
N ARG A 2 5.38 -7.65 -6.87
CA ARG A 2 6.44 -6.70 -6.53
C ARG A 2 6.16 -5.41 -7.29
N LEU A 3 5.25 -4.58 -6.78
CA LEU A 3 4.98 -3.28 -7.36
C LEU A 3 5.79 -2.18 -6.68
N SER A 4 6.33 -1.27 -7.50
CA SER A 4 6.90 0.01 -7.07
C SER A 4 5.80 1.09 -7.05
N ILE A 5 6.18 2.35 -6.81
CA ILE A 5 5.27 3.50 -6.71
C ILE A 5 4.22 3.53 -7.83
N ASN A 6 4.64 3.51 -9.10
CA ASN A 6 3.72 3.60 -10.24
C ASN A 6 2.71 2.45 -10.28
N GLY A 7 3.13 1.24 -9.92
CA GLY A 7 2.24 0.09 -9.88
C GLY A 7 1.19 0.19 -8.77
N LEU A 8 1.58 0.70 -7.60
CA LEU A 8 0.65 0.92 -6.49
C LEU A 8 -0.30 2.09 -6.76
N MET A 9 0.20 3.16 -7.38
CA MET A 9 -0.62 4.28 -7.86
C MET A 9 -1.68 3.81 -8.86
N ALA A 10 -1.29 2.98 -9.83
CA ALA A 10 -2.22 2.40 -10.80
C ALA A 10 -3.33 1.58 -10.13
N ILE A 11 -3.03 0.84 -9.05
CA ILE A 11 -4.08 0.15 -8.29
C ILE A 11 -5.07 1.14 -7.66
N ILE A 12 -4.57 2.20 -7.01
CA ILE A 12 -5.43 3.20 -6.34
C ILE A 12 -6.36 3.86 -7.38
N ARG A 13 -5.78 4.29 -8.50
CA ARG A 13 -6.50 5.02 -9.54
C ARG A 13 -7.40 4.12 -10.38
N ASP A 14 -6.88 3.00 -10.88
CA ASP A 14 -7.55 2.23 -11.93
C ASP A 14 -8.47 1.14 -11.36
N ILE A 15 -8.15 0.60 -10.18
CA ILE A 15 -8.98 -0.45 -9.53
C ILE A 15 -9.92 0.16 -8.51
N TYR A 16 -9.40 0.97 -7.60
CA TYR A 16 -10.21 1.54 -6.52
C TYR A 16 -10.86 2.88 -6.89
N GLN A 17 -10.53 3.47 -8.05
CA GLN A 17 -11.06 4.76 -8.51
C GLN A 17 -10.90 5.88 -7.47
N MET A 18 -9.83 5.81 -6.67
CA MET A 18 -9.48 6.82 -5.67
C MET A 18 -8.38 7.74 -6.21
N ASP A 19 -8.26 8.92 -5.62
CA ASP A 19 -7.21 9.87 -5.96
C ASP A 19 -5.89 9.52 -5.25
N PRO A 20 -4.83 9.10 -5.96
CA PRO A 20 -3.54 8.81 -5.36
C PRO A 20 -2.82 10.05 -4.80
N TYR A 21 -3.26 11.26 -5.17
CA TYR A 21 -2.70 12.53 -4.67
C TYR A 21 -3.43 13.09 -3.44
N ALA A 22 -4.52 12.44 -3.02
CA ALA A 22 -5.24 12.82 -1.82
C ALA A 22 -4.32 12.74 -0.59
N ASN A 23 -4.63 13.54 0.44
CA ASN A 23 -3.95 13.48 1.73
C ASN A 23 -4.36 12.21 2.50
N THR A 24 -3.95 11.05 1.99
CA THR A 24 -4.39 9.72 2.43
C THR A 24 -3.22 8.74 2.33
N LEU A 25 -3.05 7.92 3.36
CA LEU A 25 -2.07 6.85 3.38
C LEU A 25 -2.71 5.54 2.90
N TYR A 26 -2.26 5.03 1.75
CA TYR A 26 -2.77 3.78 1.20
C TYR A 26 -1.90 2.60 1.64
N LEU A 27 -2.49 1.67 2.40
CA LEU A 27 -1.80 0.47 2.89
C LEU A 27 -2.04 -0.72 1.97
N PHE A 28 -0.96 -1.43 1.64
CA PHE A 28 -0.98 -2.63 0.83
C PHE A 28 -0.34 -3.80 1.57
N CYS A 29 -1.09 -4.89 1.65
CA CYS A 29 -0.59 -6.18 2.13
C CYS A 29 -0.56 -7.21 1.00
N GLY A 30 0.64 -7.56 0.54
CA GLY A 30 0.84 -8.66 -0.41
C GLY A 30 0.53 -10.02 0.22
N ARG A 31 0.75 -11.13 -0.51
CA ARG A 31 0.46 -12.50 0.01
C ARG A 31 1.15 -12.82 1.34
N LYS A 32 2.38 -12.35 1.53
CA LYS A 32 3.07 -12.47 2.81
C LYS A 32 2.60 -11.34 3.73
N THR A 33 2.01 -11.72 4.86
CA THR A 33 1.48 -10.80 5.89
C THR A 33 2.53 -10.38 6.91
N ASP A 34 3.81 -10.70 6.71
CA ASP A 34 4.93 -10.21 7.52
C ASP A 34 5.41 -8.81 7.11
N ARG A 35 4.81 -8.25 6.05
CA ARG A 35 5.25 -6.99 5.44
C ARG A 35 4.07 -6.16 4.95
N LEU A 36 4.23 -4.84 5.05
CA LEU A 36 3.30 -3.86 4.52
C LEU A 36 4.06 -2.84 3.66
N LYS A 37 3.34 -2.33 2.67
CA LYS A 37 3.74 -1.13 1.94
C LYS A 37 2.74 -0.03 2.22
N ALA A 38 3.21 1.17 2.46
CA ALA A 38 2.37 2.35 2.57
C ALA A 38 2.78 3.34 1.48
N LEU A 39 1.83 3.76 0.65
CA LEU A 39 2.04 4.78 -0.36
C LEU A 39 1.36 6.07 0.09
N TYR A 40 2.11 7.17 0.08
CA TYR A 40 1.62 8.51 0.40
C TYR A 40 2.16 9.50 -0.62
N HIS A 41 1.32 10.44 -1.05
CA HIS A 41 1.77 11.60 -1.81
C HIS A 41 2.02 12.75 -0.83
N ASP A 42 3.29 13.09 -0.62
CA ASP A 42 3.69 14.31 0.08
C ASP A 42 3.71 15.49 -0.92
N LYS A 43 3.92 16.71 -0.42
CA LYS A 43 3.87 17.96 -1.21
C LYS A 43 4.62 17.89 -2.56
N ASN A 44 5.76 17.20 -2.59
CA ASN A 44 6.64 17.18 -3.75
C ASN A 44 6.79 15.79 -4.40
N GLY A 45 6.04 14.79 -3.94
CA GLY A 45 6.07 13.48 -4.57
C GLY A 45 5.68 12.31 -3.68
N PHE A 46 5.82 11.11 -4.26
CA PHE A 46 5.40 9.88 -3.62
C PHE A 46 6.48 9.31 -2.70
N VAL A 47 6.05 8.96 -1.49
CA VAL A 47 6.83 8.21 -0.50
C VAL A 47 6.29 6.78 -0.44
N LEU A 48 7.20 5.81 -0.54
CA LEU A 48 6.88 4.40 -0.33
C LEU A 48 7.56 3.89 0.93
N LEU A 49 6.78 3.71 1.99
CA LEU A 49 7.24 3.07 3.22
C LEU A 49 7.14 1.56 3.08
N TYR A 50 8.19 0.86 3.49
CA TYR A 50 8.23 -0.60 3.53
C TYR A 50 8.52 -1.06 4.95
N MET A 51 7.54 -1.68 5.59
CA MET A 51 7.69 -2.23 6.93
C MET A 51 7.71 -3.76 6.83
N ARG A 52 8.68 -4.38 7.49
CA ARG A 52 8.78 -5.82 7.65
C ARG A 52 8.89 -6.12 9.14
N LEU A 53 8.11 -7.07 9.62
CA LEU A 53 8.24 -7.59 10.97
C LEU A 53 9.37 -8.62 11.02
N ASP A 54 10.17 -8.56 12.08
CA ASP A 54 11.21 -9.57 12.34
C ASP A 54 10.60 -10.90 12.81
N SER A 55 9.46 -10.82 13.50
CA SER A 55 8.64 -11.98 13.89
C SER A 55 7.15 -11.65 13.85
N GLY A 56 6.32 -12.67 13.63
CA GLY A 56 4.87 -12.51 13.57
C GLY A 56 4.32 -12.07 12.21
N ARG A 57 3.04 -11.69 12.19
CA ARG A 57 2.27 -11.33 11.00
C ARG A 57 1.26 -10.24 11.34
N PHE A 58 1.04 -9.33 10.39
CA PHE A 58 -0.07 -8.38 10.45
C PHE A 58 -1.41 -9.12 10.35
N GLN A 59 -2.38 -8.74 11.19
CA GLN A 59 -3.77 -9.16 11.10
C GLN A 59 -4.44 -8.38 9.96
N TRP A 60 -4.25 -8.86 8.72
CA TRP A 60 -4.79 -8.21 7.54
C TRP A 60 -6.07 -8.92 7.08
N PRO A 61 -7.20 -8.19 6.92
CA PRO A 61 -8.44 -8.79 6.45
C PRO A 61 -8.28 -9.27 5.01
N ARG A 62 -8.49 -10.56 4.77
CA ARG A 62 -8.40 -11.20 3.43
C ARG A 62 -9.75 -11.46 2.81
N CYS A 63 -10.74 -11.64 3.66
CA CYS A 63 -12.14 -11.76 3.29
C CYS A 63 -12.82 -10.53 3.86
N ALA A 64 -13.46 -9.74 2.99
CA ALA A 64 -14.49 -8.84 3.47
C ALA A 64 -15.63 -9.74 3.97
N SER A 65 -16.02 -9.56 5.23
CA SER A 65 -17.35 -9.95 5.68
C SER A 65 -18.39 -9.07 4.99
#